data_AF-A0AAD7AN05-F1
#
_entry.id   AF-A0AAD7AN05-F1
#
_cell.length_a   1.000
_cell.length_b   1.000
_cell.length_c   1.000
_cell.angle_alpha   90.00
_cell.angle_beta   90.00
_cell.angle_gamma   90.00
#
_symmetry.space_group_name_H-M   'P 1'
#
loop_
_entity.id
_entity.type
_entity.pdbx_description
1 polymer ?
#
loop_
_entity_poly.entity_id
_entity_poly.type
_entity_poly.pdbx_seq_one_letter_code
_entity_poly.pdbx_strand_id
1 'polypeptide(L)'
;MAFTKTFDAYVPSNGPDFFALSKLKPDYVPFTTLQAVVIDPAAKADSFAYAKRLTPPAVFAHVLRCFYFALALMYTGFPSGTPGVAQIGFEELSLRLYHTSLLHDVGWSNSTEALNHPAHAMTFELHGGIMAYEHLHAAAPNLDAFQVGDIVESIVLHTSQWSSGNSSANQFLLSVSTFFDAGGYNGTGVAGLDFHRLWNPKTVAEIEQAYPRVDMHNQVISILDKEFAQKPNCLLSHYPGGLDAIAKDVRVGPIVPVSSRIDRAVKDDHLHSSG
;
A
#
# COMPACT_ATOMS: atom_id res chain seq x y z
N MET A 1 -15.28 12.49 12.74
CA MET A 1 -13.95 12.79 13.28
C MET A 1 -13.26 13.73 12.28
N ALA A 2 -12.05 14.20 12.58
CA ALA A 2 -11.23 14.95 11.63
C ALA A 2 -9.85 14.29 11.59
N PHE A 3 -9.10 14.50 10.51
CA PHE A 3 -7.72 14.05 10.45
C PHE A 3 -6.90 14.67 11.59
N THR A 4 -6.03 13.87 12.19
CA THR A 4 -5.02 14.37 13.13
C THR A 4 -4.11 15.35 12.39
N LYS A 5 -3.71 16.45 13.05
CA LYS A 5 -2.86 17.48 12.43
C LYS A 5 -1.45 16.99 12.12
N THR A 6 -0.93 16.07 12.94
CA THR A 6 0.41 15.50 12.81
C THR A 6 0.38 14.01 13.11
N PHE A 7 1.36 13.28 12.57
CA PHE A 7 1.57 11.86 12.81
C PHE A 7 3.01 11.61 13.24
N ASP A 8 3.27 10.47 13.85
CA ASP A 8 4.65 10.03 14.04
C ASP A 8 5.30 9.86 12.66
N ALA A 9 6.44 10.51 12.43
CA ALA A 9 7.16 10.46 11.15
C ALA A 9 7.80 9.09 10.89
N TYR A 10 8.02 8.31 11.95
CA TYR A 10 8.54 6.95 11.90
C TYR A 10 7.69 6.05 12.79
N VAL A 11 7.42 4.83 12.32
CA VAL A 11 6.66 3.81 13.05
C VAL A 11 7.39 2.48 13.00
N PRO A 12 7.19 1.59 13.98
CA PRO A 12 7.75 0.25 13.94
C PRO A 12 7.31 -0.49 12.67
N SER A 13 8.23 -1.18 12.02
CA SER A 13 7.95 -1.89 10.76
C SER A 13 7.19 -3.21 10.96
N ASN A 14 7.08 -3.71 12.19
CA ASN A 14 6.36 -4.93 12.54
C ASN A 14 5.01 -4.64 13.21
N GLY A 15 4.05 -5.55 13.03
CA GLY A 15 2.68 -5.39 13.51
C GLY A 15 2.54 -5.25 15.04
N PRO A 16 3.13 -6.13 15.87
CA PRO A 16 3.03 -6.04 17.32
C PRO A 16 3.45 -4.68 17.89
N ASP A 17 4.62 -4.18 17.49
CA ASP A 17 5.15 -2.89 17.97
C ASP A 17 4.35 -1.71 17.40
N PHE A 18 3.94 -1.78 16.13
CA PHE A 18 3.06 -0.79 15.53
C PHE A 18 1.74 -0.68 16.30
N PHE A 19 1.10 -1.81 16.61
CA PHE A 19 -0.18 -1.82 17.33
C PHE A 19 -0.06 -1.28 18.76
N ALA A 20 1.10 -1.46 19.41
CA ALA A 20 1.36 -0.93 20.74
C ALA A 20 1.36 0.61 20.77
N LEU A 21 1.73 1.27 19.67
CA LEU A 21 1.72 2.73 19.53
C LEU A 21 0.43 3.27 18.92
N SER A 22 -0.26 2.45 18.12
CA SER A 22 -1.45 2.85 17.39
C SER A 22 -2.68 3.01 18.31
N LYS A 23 -3.61 3.89 17.93
CA LYS A 23 -4.92 4.05 18.59
C LYS A 23 -6.05 3.62 17.65
N LEU A 24 -5.77 2.59 16.85
CA LEU A 24 -6.60 2.20 15.72
C LEU A 24 -8.00 1.76 16.14
N LYS A 25 -8.98 2.30 15.44
CA LYS A 25 -10.37 1.89 15.47
C LYS A 25 -10.85 1.79 14.03
N PRO A 26 -11.16 0.61 13.49
CA PRO A 26 -11.63 0.46 12.11
C PRO A 26 -13.09 0.96 11.97
N ASP A 27 -13.30 2.23 12.33
CA ASP A 27 -14.56 2.95 12.25
C ASP A 27 -14.84 3.30 10.79
N TYR A 28 -16.11 3.37 10.45
CA TYR A 28 -16.54 3.74 9.11
C TYR A 28 -16.11 5.19 8.78
N VAL A 29 -15.47 5.36 7.63
CA VAL A 29 -15.07 6.63 7.05
C VAL A 29 -15.70 6.72 5.67
N PRO A 30 -16.64 7.64 5.43
CA PRO A 30 -17.23 7.82 4.11
C PRO A 30 -16.14 8.11 3.07
N PHE A 31 -16.22 7.48 1.90
CA PHE A 31 -15.24 7.73 0.83
C PHE A 31 -15.20 9.22 0.42
N THR A 32 -16.32 9.93 0.48
CA THR A 32 -16.39 11.38 0.25
C THR A 32 -15.51 12.19 1.21
N THR A 33 -15.31 11.73 2.45
CA THR A 33 -14.40 12.36 3.41
C THR A 33 -12.95 12.22 2.97
N LEU A 34 -12.59 11.07 2.41
CA LEU A 34 -11.25 10.82 1.89
C LEU A 34 -10.99 11.61 0.60
N GLN A 35 -11.99 11.70 -0.28
CA GLN A 35 -11.92 12.52 -1.51
C GLN A 35 -11.81 14.02 -1.22
N ALA A 36 -12.30 14.47 -0.07
CA ALA A 36 -12.20 15.87 0.35
C ALA A 36 -10.78 16.27 0.78
N VAL A 37 -9.84 15.32 0.91
CA VAL A 37 -8.44 15.62 1.20
C VAL A 37 -7.81 16.37 0.02
N VAL A 38 -7.50 17.64 0.26
CA VAL A 38 -6.85 18.49 -0.73
C VAL A 38 -5.36 18.25 -0.69
N ILE A 39 -4.85 17.50 -1.66
CA ILE A 39 -3.44 17.59 -2.05
C ILE A 39 -3.27 18.88 -2.88
N ASP A 40 -2.12 19.55 -2.79
CA ASP A 40 -1.85 20.76 -3.59
C ASP A 40 -1.93 20.43 -5.11
N PRO A 41 -2.83 21.05 -5.89
CA PRO A 41 -2.92 20.83 -7.34
C PRO A 41 -1.61 21.09 -8.09
N ALA A 42 -0.81 22.07 -7.67
CA ALA A 42 0.48 22.37 -8.29
C ALA A 42 1.51 21.27 -8.04
N ALA A 43 1.37 20.51 -6.96
CA ALA A 43 2.19 19.33 -6.66
C ALA A 43 1.61 18.04 -7.27
N LYS A 44 0.33 17.99 -7.66
CA LYS A 44 -0.35 16.77 -8.14
C LYS A 44 -0.17 16.41 -9.61
N ALA A 45 -0.13 17.42 -10.48
CA ALA A 45 -0.58 17.27 -11.87
C ALA A 45 0.21 16.19 -12.64
N ASP A 46 1.50 16.08 -12.37
CA ASP A 46 2.38 15.30 -13.22
C ASP A 46 2.45 13.82 -12.83
N SER A 47 2.43 13.47 -11.54
CA SER A 47 2.50 12.06 -11.13
C SER A 47 1.23 11.27 -11.46
N PHE A 48 0.06 11.89 -11.39
CA PHE A 48 -1.19 11.24 -11.79
C PHE A 48 -1.19 10.93 -13.29
N ALA A 49 -0.85 11.92 -14.12
CA ALA A 49 -0.79 11.76 -15.57
C ALA A 49 0.28 10.73 -15.96
N TYR A 50 1.43 10.76 -15.31
CA TYR A 50 2.54 9.84 -15.52
C TYR A 50 2.15 8.40 -15.18
N ALA A 51 1.64 8.15 -13.98
CA ALA A 51 1.18 6.83 -13.55
C ALA A 51 0.06 6.29 -14.47
N LYS A 52 -0.94 7.13 -14.78
CA LYS A 52 -2.07 6.75 -15.66
C LYS A 52 -1.62 6.38 -17.08
N ARG A 53 -0.59 7.06 -17.60
CA ARG A 53 -0.03 6.77 -18.93
C ARG A 53 0.77 5.48 -18.95
N LEU A 54 1.55 5.22 -17.90
CA LEU A 54 2.53 4.14 -17.87
C LEU A 54 1.95 2.81 -17.41
N THR A 55 1.00 2.82 -16.48
CA THR A 55 0.51 1.59 -15.83
C THR A 55 -0.74 1.04 -16.51
N PRO A 56 -0.92 -0.29 -16.52
CA PRO A 56 -2.18 -0.89 -16.97
C PRO A 56 -3.39 -0.37 -16.16
N PRO A 57 -4.61 -0.30 -16.74
CA PRO A 57 -5.77 0.24 -16.04
C PRO A 57 -6.08 -0.39 -14.67
N ALA A 58 -5.87 -1.70 -14.50
CA ALA A 58 -6.12 -2.36 -13.21
C ALA A 58 -5.06 -1.99 -12.16
N VAL A 59 -3.80 -1.82 -12.58
CA VAL A 59 -2.71 -1.32 -11.73
C VAL A 59 -2.96 0.14 -11.37
N PHE A 60 -3.41 0.96 -12.32
CA PHE A 60 -3.77 2.35 -12.04
C PHE A 60 -4.93 2.46 -11.03
N ALA A 61 -5.92 1.56 -11.11
CA ALA A 61 -6.98 1.49 -10.10
C ALA A 61 -6.44 1.02 -8.73
N HIS A 62 -5.49 0.07 -8.71
CA HIS A 62 -4.79 -0.40 -7.51
C HIS A 62 -4.08 0.74 -6.77
N VAL A 63 -3.22 1.49 -7.47
CA VAL A 63 -2.47 2.59 -6.85
C VAL A 63 -3.39 3.66 -6.23
N LEU A 64 -4.55 3.90 -6.85
CA LEU A 64 -5.57 4.81 -6.30
C LEU A 64 -6.24 4.24 -5.05
N ARG A 65 -6.59 2.94 -5.04
CA ARG A 65 -7.12 2.29 -3.83
C ARG A 65 -6.11 2.35 -2.68
N CYS A 66 -4.84 2.07 -2.94
CA CYS A 66 -3.77 2.14 -1.94
C CYS A 66 -3.69 3.53 -1.28
N PHE A 67 -3.74 4.60 -2.07
CA PHE A 67 -3.79 5.96 -1.55
C PHE A 67 -4.97 6.18 -0.60
N TYR A 68 -6.17 5.77 -0.98
CA TYR A 68 -7.36 5.96 -0.15
C TYR A 68 -7.43 5.04 1.06
N PHE A 69 -6.88 3.83 0.98
CA PHE A 69 -6.71 2.97 2.16
C PHE A 69 -5.72 3.57 3.16
N ALA A 70 -4.62 4.15 2.69
CA ALA A 70 -3.68 4.86 3.55
C ALA A 70 -4.35 6.06 4.25
N LEU A 71 -5.11 6.88 3.51
CA LEU A 71 -5.88 7.98 4.10
C LEU A 71 -6.91 7.51 5.12
N ALA A 72 -7.63 6.42 4.83
CA ALA A 72 -8.58 5.84 5.78
C ALA A 72 -7.86 5.42 7.07
N LEU A 73 -6.67 4.80 6.96
CA LEU A 73 -5.88 4.37 8.10
C LEU A 73 -5.35 5.55 8.94
N MET A 74 -4.92 6.64 8.29
CA MET A 74 -4.54 7.88 8.96
C MET A 74 -5.72 8.48 9.75
N TYR A 75 -6.93 8.41 9.19
CA TYR A 75 -8.14 8.93 9.84
C TYR A 75 -8.56 8.11 11.06
N THR A 76 -8.26 6.81 11.09
CA THR A 76 -8.76 5.85 12.09
C THR A 76 -7.82 5.60 13.27
N GLY A 77 -6.79 6.42 13.46
CA GLY A 77 -5.94 6.37 14.66
C GLY A 77 -4.53 5.83 14.42
N PHE A 78 -3.96 6.12 13.25
CA PHE A 78 -2.52 5.94 12.99
C PHE A 78 -1.66 6.63 14.08
N PRO A 79 -0.47 6.09 14.43
CA PRO A 79 0.39 6.64 15.47
C PRO A 79 0.65 8.15 15.35
N SER A 80 0.56 8.84 16.49
CA SER A 80 0.72 10.29 16.59
C SER A 80 1.02 10.69 18.04
N GLY A 81 1.98 11.61 18.20
CA GLY A 81 2.37 12.14 19.49
C GLY A 81 3.13 11.15 20.38
N THR A 82 3.81 10.15 19.79
CA THR A 82 4.65 9.22 20.56
C THR A 82 5.87 9.97 21.13
N PRO A 83 6.14 9.88 22.44
CA PRO A 83 7.28 10.56 23.05
C PRO A 83 8.62 10.19 22.39
N GLY A 84 9.40 11.20 22.00
CA GLY A 84 10.71 11.01 21.38
C GLY A 84 10.69 10.69 19.88
N VAL A 85 9.52 10.60 19.25
CA VAL A 85 9.39 10.37 17.81
C VAL A 85 9.12 11.68 17.09
N ALA A 86 9.90 11.97 16.04
CA ALA A 86 9.68 13.12 15.17
C ALA A 86 8.25 13.12 14.61
N GLN A 87 7.65 14.28 14.41
CA GLN A 87 6.29 14.41 13.91
C GLN A 87 6.28 14.93 12.47
N ILE A 88 5.36 14.45 11.64
CA ILE A 88 5.10 14.93 10.28
C ILE A 88 3.70 15.52 10.18
N GLY A 89 3.56 16.64 9.48
CA GLY A 89 2.26 17.30 9.27
C GLY A 89 1.34 16.48 8.36
N PHE A 90 0.02 16.58 8.56
CA PHE A 90 -0.96 15.87 7.72
C PHE A 90 -0.84 16.21 6.24
N GLU A 91 -0.69 17.50 5.90
CA GLU A 91 -0.56 17.96 4.51
C GLU A 91 0.68 17.37 3.84
N GLU A 92 1.81 17.44 4.55
CA GLU A 92 3.11 16.91 4.12
C GLU A 92 3.06 15.38 3.90
N LEU A 93 2.56 14.63 4.88
CA LEU A 93 2.44 13.17 4.75
C LEU A 93 1.46 12.78 3.64
N SER A 94 0.33 13.48 3.52
CA SER A 94 -0.65 13.21 2.46
C SER A 94 -0.09 13.49 1.07
N LEU A 95 0.75 14.51 0.92
CA LEU A 95 1.45 14.81 -0.33
C LEU A 95 2.43 13.70 -0.70
N ARG A 96 3.28 13.28 0.24
CA ARG A 96 4.22 12.16 0.00
C ARG A 96 3.47 10.88 -0.33
N LEU A 97 2.41 10.56 0.40
CA LEU A 97 1.57 9.39 0.13
C LEU A 97 0.93 9.44 -1.25
N TYR A 98 0.52 10.62 -1.71
CA TYR A 98 -0.06 10.78 -3.03
C TYR A 98 0.94 10.39 -4.12
N HIS A 99 2.15 10.96 -4.10
CA HIS A 99 3.20 10.61 -5.06
C HIS A 99 3.61 9.14 -4.95
N THR A 100 3.88 8.71 -3.73
CA THR A 100 4.35 7.34 -3.45
C THR A 100 3.32 6.31 -3.91
N SER A 101 2.05 6.48 -3.57
CA SER A 101 0.99 5.55 -3.98
C SER A 101 0.89 5.49 -5.50
N LEU A 102 0.81 6.63 -6.19
CA LEU A 102 0.67 6.65 -7.65
C LEU A 102 1.86 6.06 -8.39
N LEU A 103 3.06 6.19 -7.84
CA LEU A 103 4.31 5.85 -8.53
C LEU A 103 4.87 4.47 -8.17
N HIS A 104 4.41 3.81 -7.10
CA HIS A 104 5.09 2.59 -6.61
C HIS A 104 5.17 1.44 -7.61
N ASP A 105 4.15 1.30 -8.47
CA ASP A 105 4.06 0.23 -9.47
C ASP A 105 4.41 0.68 -10.90
N VAL A 106 5.05 1.85 -11.09
CA VAL A 106 5.48 2.25 -12.45
C VAL A 106 6.53 1.29 -13.03
N GLY A 107 7.24 0.55 -12.16
CA GLY A 107 8.14 -0.54 -12.55
C GLY A 107 7.45 -1.71 -13.26
N TRP A 108 6.12 -1.85 -13.13
CA TRP A 108 5.28 -2.83 -13.86
C TRP A 108 4.81 -2.33 -15.23
N SER A 109 5.22 -1.15 -15.65
CA SER A 109 4.84 -0.60 -16.95
C SER A 109 5.37 -1.45 -18.10
N ASN A 110 4.50 -1.70 -19.09
CA ASN A 110 4.87 -2.30 -20.39
C ASN A 110 5.06 -1.24 -21.48
N SER A 111 5.18 0.04 -21.12
CA SER A 111 5.42 1.11 -22.08
C SER A 111 6.82 1.02 -22.68
N THR A 112 7.01 1.55 -23.89
CA THR A 112 8.34 1.64 -24.51
C THR A 112 9.33 2.44 -23.65
N GLU A 113 8.85 3.47 -22.94
CA GLU A 113 9.64 4.27 -22.00
C GLU A 113 10.21 3.40 -20.88
N ALA A 114 9.36 2.62 -20.21
CA ALA A 114 9.79 1.75 -19.11
C ALA A 114 10.65 0.57 -19.59
N LEU A 115 10.31 -0.06 -20.72
CA LEU A 115 11.04 -1.24 -21.21
C LEU A 115 12.43 -0.90 -21.76
N ASN A 116 12.63 0.31 -22.28
CA ASN A 116 13.93 0.77 -22.77
C ASN A 116 14.79 1.44 -21.68
N HIS A 117 14.23 1.67 -20.49
CA HIS A 117 14.95 2.30 -19.40
C HIS A 117 16.06 1.37 -18.87
N PRO A 118 17.31 1.85 -18.64
CA PRO A 118 18.41 0.99 -18.21
C PRO A 118 18.15 0.22 -16.91
N ALA A 119 17.35 0.79 -16.00
CA ALA A 119 16.98 0.13 -14.75
C ALA A 119 15.91 -0.98 -14.91
N HIS A 120 15.34 -1.19 -16.10
CA HIS A 120 14.32 -2.22 -16.34
C HIS A 120 14.79 -3.64 -15.97
N ALA A 121 16.09 -3.91 -16.08
CA ALA A 121 16.70 -5.18 -15.72
C ALA A 121 16.81 -5.42 -14.20
N MET A 122 16.51 -4.42 -13.37
CA MET A 122 16.44 -4.53 -11.92
C MET A 122 15.05 -5.04 -11.49
N THR A 123 14.92 -5.44 -10.22
CA THR A 123 13.61 -5.69 -9.58
C THR A 123 12.67 -4.50 -9.80
N PHE A 124 11.38 -4.76 -10.00
CA PHE A 124 10.44 -3.71 -10.37
C PHE A 124 10.36 -2.57 -9.35
N GLU A 125 10.63 -2.83 -8.07
CA GLU A 125 10.65 -1.82 -7.02
C GLU A 125 11.82 -0.84 -7.19
N LEU A 126 13.01 -1.34 -7.55
CA LEU A 126 14.16 -0.48 -7.87
C LEU A 126 13.96 0.24 -9.19
N HIS A 127 13.47 -0.46 -10.22
CA HIS A 127 13.15 0.13 -11.51
C HIS A 127 12.14 1.27 -11.36
N GLY A 128 11.03 1.00 -10.67
CA GLY A 128 9.98 1.96 -10.40
C GLY A 128 10.45 3.11 -9.53
N GLY A 129 11.26 2.84 -8.50
CA GLY A 129 11.87 3.87 -7.66
C GLY A 129 12.77 4.83 -8.44
N ILE A 130 13.60 4.30 -9.35
CA ILE A 130 14.46 5.14 -10.21
C ILE A 130 13.61 5.97 -11.18
N MET A 131 12.63 5.37 -11.85
CA MET A 131 11.71 6.12 -12.74
C MET A 131 10.92 7.19 -11.98
N ALA A 132 10.50 6.91 -10.75
CA ALA A 132 9.82 7.86 -9.88
C ALA A 132 10.75 9.01 -9.48
N TYR A 133 12.00 8.72 -9.12
CA TYR A 133 13.01 9.73 -8.80
C TYR A 133 13.22 10.70 -9.98
N GLU A 134 13.47 10.17 -11.18
CA GLU A 134 13.69 10.98 -12.38
C GLU A 134 12.47 11.83 -12.73
N HIS A 135 11.27 11.23 -12.64
CA HIS A 135 10.01 11.93 -12.84
C HIS A 135 9.83 13.09 -11.85
N LEU A 136 10.00 12.84 -10.54
CA LEU A 136 9.82 13.84 -9.50
C LEU A 136 10.87 14.96 -9.61
N HIS A 137 12.11 14.61 -9.93
CA HIS A 137 13.17 15.60 -10.14
C HIS A 137 12.86 16.55 -11.31
N ALA A 138 12.25 16.03 -12.39
CA ALA A 138 11.89 16.83 -13.55
C ALA A 138 10.57 17.61 -13.38
N ALA A 139 9.57 17.00 -12.74
CA ALA A 139 8.18 17.46 -12.77
C ALA A 139 7.68 18.05 -11.43
N ALA A 140 8.39 17.81 -10.32
CA ALA A 140 8.01 18.29 -9.00
C ALA A 140 9.16 19.08 -8.34
N PRO A 141 9.63 20.20 -8.94
CA PRO A 141 10.80 20.95 -8.43
C PRO A 141 10.58 21.60 -7.06
N ASN A 142 9.33 21.62 -6.57
CA ASN A 142 8.99 22.14 -5.25
C ASN A 142 9.21 21.10 -4.13
N LEU A 143 9.46 19.83 -4.49
CA LEU A 143 9.82 18.81 -3.51
C LEU A 143 11.31 18.93 -3.18
N ASP A 144 11.63 19.02 -1.89
CA ASP A 144 13.01 18.99 -1.42
C ASP A 144 13.61 17.57 -1.47
N ALA A 145 14.92 17.48 -1.24
CA ALA A 145 15.63 16.21 -1.30
C ALA A 145 15.16 15.18 -0.26
N PHE A 146 14.67 15.61 0.91
CA PHE A 146 14.14 14.71 1.94
C PHE A 146 12.77 14.17 1.56
N GLN A 147 11.93 14.99 0.92
CA GLN A 147 10.63 14.58 0.38
C GLN A 147 10.80 13.57 -0.75
N VAL A 148 11.64 13.89 -1.75
CA VAL A 148 11.92 12.98 -2.86
C VAL A 148 12.56 11.69 -2.35
N GLY A 149 13.52 11.79 -1.42
CA GLY A 149 14.17 10.64 -0.80
C GLY A 149 13.18 9.70 -0.11
N ASP A 150 12.31 10.22 0.75
CA ASP A 150 11.29 9.42 1.45
C ASP A 150 10.29 8.78 0.48
N ILE A 151 9.85 9.49 -0.56
CA ILE A 151 8.96 8.93 -1.60
C ILE A 151 9.65 7.75 -2.31
N VAL A 152 10.87 7.95 -2.79
CA VAL A 152 11.60 6.94 -3.58
C VAL A 152 11.99 5.75 -2.73
N GLU A 153 12.48 5.98 -1.51
CA GLU A 153 12.78 4.90 -0.56
C GLU A 153 11.52 4.11 -0.19
N SER A 154 10.39 4.80 0.02
CA SER A 154 9.12 4.13 0.27
C SER A 154 8.70 3.23 -0.88
N ILE A 155 8.86 3.68 -2.13
CA ILE A 155 8.62 2.87 -3.33
C ILE A 155 9.55 1.66 -3.37
N VAL A 156 10.84 1.82 -3.15
CA VAL A 156 11.80 0.70 -3.25
C VAL A 156 11.51 -0.37 -2.19
N LEU A 157 11.06 0.02 -1.00
CA LEU A 157 10.88 -0.88 0.13
C LEU A 157 9.44 -1.42 0.27
N HIS A 158 8.51 -1.07 -0.62
CA HIS A 158 7.08 -1.28 -0.37
C HIS A 158 6.66 -2.76 -0.27
N THR A 159 7.38 -3.65 -0.96
CA THR A 159 7.16 -5.11 -0.92
C THR A 159 7.97 -5.81 0.18
N SER A 160 8.85 -5.09 0.88
CA SER A 160 9.75 -5.68 1.86
C SER A 160 9.05 -5.94 3.19
N GLN A 161 9.28 -7.11 3.76
CA GLN A 161 8.80 -7.48 5.08
C GLN A 161 9.91 -7.36 6.12
N TRP A 162 9.71 -6.51 7.12
CA TRP A 162 10.68 -6.29 8.18
C TRP A 162 10.16 -6.86 9.50
N SER A 163 10.96 -7.71 10.15
CA SER A 163 10.65 -8.25 11.48
C SER A 163 11.02 -7.29 12.62
N SER A 164 11.79 -6.25 12.34
CA SER A 164 12.29 -5.27 13.30
C SER A 164 12.68 -3.96 12.59
N GLY A 165 12.95 -2.92 13.38
CA GLY A 165 13.32 -1.60 12.86
C GLY A 165 12.12 -0.66 12.69
N ASN A 166 12.40 0.50 12.09
CA ASN A 166 11.41 1.53 11.85
C ASN A 166 11.30 1.82 10.36
N SER A 167 10.07 2.10 9.94
CA SER A 167 9.72 2.64 8.63
C SER A 167 9.41 4.12 8.78
N SER A 168 9.58 4.91 7.72
CA SER A 168 8.86 6.18 7.66
C SER A 168 7.35 5.91 7.66
N ALA A 169 6.56 6.86 8.14
CA ALA A 169 5.10 6.75 8.10
C ALA A 169 4.60 6.53 6.66
N ASN A 170 5.23 7.21 5.69
CA ASN A 170 4.92 7.09 4.27
C ASN A 170 5.15 5.65 3.76
N GLN A 171 6.32 5.07 4.04
CA GLN A 171 6.65 3.70 3.64
C GLN A 171 5.70 2.69 4.27
N PHE A 172 5.43 2.79 5.57
CA PHE A 172 4.56 1.84 6.27
C PHE A 172 3.14 1.87 5.72
N LEU A 173 2.57 3.08 5.56
CA LEU A 173 1.21 3.27 5.04
C LEU A 173 1.07 2.73 3.61
N LEU A 174 2.09 2.94 2.77
CA LEU A 174 2.15 2.37 1.42
C LEU A 174 2.16 0.83 1.49
N SER A 175 3.14 0.22 2.16
CA SER A 175 3.28 -1.24 2.24
C SER A 175 2.00 -1.91 2.73
N VAL A 176 1.45 -1.42 3.84
CA VAL A 176 0.22 -1.94 4.44
C VAL A 176 -0.96 -1.83 3.47
N SER A 177 -1.09 -0.72 2.76
CA SER A 177 -2.18 -0.51 1.80
C SER A 177 -2.03 -1.36 0.54
N THR A 178 -0.80 -1.52 0.02
CA THR A 178 -0.51 -2.38 -1.14
C THR A 178 -0.79 -3.84 -0.83
N PHE A 179 -0.31 -4.35 0.31
CA PHE A 179 -0.59 -5.73 0.72
C PHE A 179 -2.05 -5.97 1.06
N PHE A 180 -2.73 -4.99 1.67
CA PHE A 180 -4.16 -5.09 1.92
C PHE A 180 -4.97 -5.08 0.62
N ASP A 181 -4.63 -4.23 -0.35
CA ASP A 181 -5.32 -4.27 -1.63
C ASP A 181 -5.02 -5.58 -2.37
N ALA A 182 -3.80 -6.11 -2.32
CA ALA A 182 -3.50 -7.40 -2.94
C ALA A 182 -4.28 -8.55 -2.27
N GLY A 183 -4.22 -8.68 -0.94
CA GLY A 183 -4.70 -9.86 -0.23
C GLY A 183 -6.01 -9.73 0.56
N GLY A 184 -6.52 -8.51 0.71
CA GLY A 184 -7.68 -8.21 1.55
C GLY A 184 -7.42 -8.52 3.03
N TYR A 185 -8.49 -8.76 3.79
CA TYR A 185 -8.43 -8.94 5.24
C TYR A 185 -7.61 -10.14 5.74
N ASN A 186 -7.32 -11.12 4.87
CA ASN A 186 -6.49 -12.28 5.21
C ASN A 186 -5.05 -12.18 4.69
N GLY A 187 -4.67 -11.07 4.06
CA GLY A 187 -3.32 -10.92 3.51
C GLY A 187 -2.26 -10.99 4.61
N THR A 188 -1.09 -11.55 4.29
CA THR A 188 0.01 -11.79 5.25
C THR A 188 1.23 -10.89 5.03
N GLY A 189 1.04 -9.82 4.24
CA GLY A 189 2.09 -8.99 3.68
C GLY A 189 2.96 -8.19 4.66
N VAL A 190 2.55 -8.03 5.92
CA VAL A 190 3.36 -7.36 6.96
C VAL A 190 3.42 -8.25 8.19
N ALA A 191 4.64 -8.54 8.67
CA ALA A 191 4.88 -9.49 9.74
C ALA A 191 4.08 -9.14 11.01
N GLY A 192 3.18 -10.06 11.41
CA GLY A 192 2.36 -9.92 12.62
C GLY A 192 1.26 -8.87 12.55
N LEU A 193 0.91 -8.38 11.35
CA LEU A 193 -0.18 -7.43 11.17
C LEU A 193 -1.52 -8.15 10.95
N ASP A 194 -2.57 -7.65 11.60
CA ASP A 194 -3.95 -8.11 11.42
C ASP A 194 -4.76 -7.03 10.71
N PHE A 195 -5.04 -7.23 9.43
CA PHE A 195 -5.76 -6.28 8.60
C PHE A 195 -7.22 -6.04 9.03
N HIS A 196 -7.82 -6.95 9.81
CA HIS A 196 -9.15 -6.72 10.38
C HIS A 196 -9.18 -5.55 11.37
N ARG A 197 -8.03 -5.17 11.93
CA ARG A 197 -7.91 -4.07 12.89
C ARG A 197 -7.70 -2.71 12.22
N LEU A 198 -7.48 -2.67 10.91
CA LEU A 198 -7.04 -1.46 10.21
C LEU A 198 -8.16 -0.73 9.48
N TRP A 199 -9.06 -1.46 8.79
CA TRP A 199 -10.09 -0.84 7.95
C TRP A 199 -11.49 -1.35 8.19
N ASN A 200 -12.44 -0.42 8.15
CA ASN A 200 -13.85 -0.73 8.16
C ASN A 200 -14.31 -1.33 6.81
N PRO A 201 -15.08 -2.42 6.78
CA PRO A 201 -15.51 -3.06 5.54
C PRO A 201 -16.36 -2.16 4.65
N LYS A 202 -17.14 -1.24 5.23
CA LYS A 202 -17.96 -0.31 4.46
C LYS A 202 -17.11 0.74 3.74
N THR A 203 -16.09 1.28 4.41
CA THR A 203 -15.12 2.19 3.79
C THR A 203 -14.43 1.50 2.60
N VAL A 204 -14.03 0.24 2.79
CA VAL A 204 -13.35 -0.56 1.75
C VAL A 204 -14.26 -0.75 0.54
N ALA A 205 -15.52 -1.14 0.76
CA ALA A 205 -16.49 -1.32 -0.31
C ALA A 205 -16.75 -0.04 -1.12
N GLU A 206 -16.82 1.13 -0.48
CA GLU A 206 -17.00 2.41 -1.17
C GLU A 206 -15.77 2.79 -2.03
N ILE A 207 -14.56 2.51 -1.53
CA ILE A 207 -13.31 2.71 -2.30
C ILE A 207 -13.26 1.76 -3.51
N GLU A 208 -13.59 0.48 -3.33
CA GLU A 208 -13.64 -0.49 -4.43
C GLU A 208 -14.73 -0.17 -5.46
N GLN A 209 -15.85 0.41 -5.01
CA GLN A 209 -16.90 0.86 -5.92
C GLN A 209 -16.40 2.01 -6.81
N ALA A 210 -15.61 2.93 -6.26
CA ALA A 210 -15.02 4.04 -7.01
C ALA A 210 -13.86 3.59 -7.92
N TYR A 211 -13.08 2.61 -7.49
CA TYR A 211 -11.94 2.06 -8.23
C TYR A 211 -12.00 0.53 -8.31
N PRO A 212 -12.81 -0.03 -9.22
CA PRO A 212 -13.04 -1.46 -9.31
C PRO A 212 -11.77 -2.30 -9.53
N ARG A 213 -11.72 -3.49 -8.93
CA ARG A 213 -10.64 -4.49 -9.07
C ARG A 213 -10.68 -5.30 -10.36
N VAL A 214 -11.25 -4.74 -11.43
CA VAL A 214 -11.49 -5.47 -12.69
C VAL A 214 -10.16 -6.05 -13.18
N ASP A 215 -10.12 -7.39 -13.28
CA ASP A 215 -8.96 -8.16 -13.76
C ASP A 215 -7.66 -8.00 -12.96
N MET A 216 -7.70 -7.39 -11.77
CA MET A 216 -6.50 -7.12 -10.97
C MET A 216 -5.73 -8.40 -10.65
N HIS A 217 -6.40 -9.45 -10.20
CA HIS A 217 -5.74 -10.71 -9.83
C HIS A 217 -4.92 -11.27 -11.00
N ASN A 218 -5.54 -11.44 -12.18
CA ASN A 218 -4.83 -12.00 -13.34
C ASN A 218 -3.68 -11.12 -13.80
N GLN A 219 -3.85 -9.79 -13.77
CA GLN A 219 -2.78 -8.87 -14.16
C GLN A 219 -1.61 -8.92 -13.18
N VAL A 220 -1.87 -8.88 -11.86
CA VAL A 220 -0.83 -8.98 -10.83
C VAL A 220 -0.10 -10.30 -10.95
N ILE A 221 -0.80 -11.44 -11.03
CA ILE A 221 -0.17 -12.75 -11.19
C ILE A 221 0.66 -12.81 -12.47
N SER A 222 0.14 -12.34 -13.61
CA SER A 222 0.90 -12.31 -14.87
C SER A 222 2.16 -11.44 -14.80
N ILE A 223 2.09 -10.32 -14.07
CA ILE A 223 3.25 -9.44 -13.86
C ILE A 223 4.28 -10.14 -12.97
N LEU A 224 3.85 -10.73 -11.86
CA LEU A 224 4.72 -11.45 -10.94
C LEU A 224 5.38 -12.65 -11.63
N ASP A 225 4.64 -13.45 -12.39
CA ASP A 225 5.20 -14.58 -13.14
C ASP A 225 6.33 -14.13 -14.08
N LYS A 226 6.15 -12.99 -14.77
CA LYS A 226 7.19 -12.41 -15.64
C LYS A 226 8.38 -11.90 -14.83
N GLU A 227 8.13 -11.19 -13.74
CA GLU A 227 9.18 -10.64 -12.87
C GLU A 227 10.07 -11.75 -12.34
N PHE A 228 9.48 -12.83 -11.80
CA PHE A 228 10.23 -13.98 -11.29
C PHE A 228 10.96 -14.75 -12.38
N ALA A 229 10.36 -14.88 -13.58
CA ALA A 229 11.00 -15.58 -14.70
C ALA A 229 12.18 -14.79 -15.30
N GLN A 230 12.06 -13.47 -15.43
CA GLN A 230 13.08 -12.62 -16.03
C GLN A 230 14.16 -12.18 -15.04
N LYS A 231 13.77 -12.03 -13.77
CA LYS A 231 14.62 -11.52 -12.68
C LYS A 231 14.48 -12.45 -11.47
N PRO A 232 15.07 -13.65 -11.51
CA PRO A 232 14.97 -14.62 -10.43
C PRO A 232 15.57 -14.13 -9.10
N ASN A 233 16.35 -13.05 -9.11
CA ASN A 233 16.88 -12.34 -7.95
C ASN A 233 16.09 -11.07 -7.58
N CYS A 234 14.84 -10.91 -8.05
CA CYS A 234 13.98 -9.81 -7.65
C CYS A 234 13.71 -9.81 -6.13
N LEU A 235 13.38 -8.66 -5.55
CA LEU A 235 13.16 -8.51 -4.11
C LEU A 235 12.03 -9.42 -3.61
N LEU A 236 10.94 -9.52 -4.37
CA LEU A 236 9.84 -10.43 -4.04
C LEU A 236 10.24 -11.91 -4.02
N SER A 237 11.36 -12.31 -4.65
CA SER A 237 11.87 -13.68 -4.53
C SER A 237 12.31 -14.04 -3.10
N HIS A 238 12.56 -13.03 -2.27
CA HIS A 238 12.89 -13.17 -0.85
C HIS A 238 11.66 -13.14 0.07
N TYR A 239 10.46 -13.00 -0.47
CA TYR A 239 9.23 -13.10 0.31
C TYR A 239 9.13 -14.49 0.98
N PRO A 240 8.77 -14.60 2.27
CA PRO A 240 8.61 -15.88 2.93
C PRO A 240 7.63 -16.80 2.19
N GLY A 241 8.14 -17.93 1.67
CA GLY A 241 7.35 -18.87 0.86
C GLY A 241 7.32 -18.56 -0.65
N GLY A 242 8.03 -17.53 -1.10
CA GLY A 242 8.25 -17.19 -2.50
C GLY A 242 6.98 -16.80 -3.27
N LEU A 243 7.04 -16.98 -4.60
CA LEU A 243 5.93 -16.66 -5.52
C LEU A 243 4.64 -17.37 -5.13
N ASP A 244 4.70 -18.64 -4.75
CA ASP A 244 3.52 -19.44 -4.38
C ASP A 244 2.78 -18.85 -3.17
N ALA A 245 3.50 -18.28 -2.21
CA ALA A 245 2.89 -17.63 -1.06
C ALA A 245 2.20 -16.32 -1.47
N ILE A 246 2.89 -15.49 -2.25
CA ILE A 246 2.32 -14.23 -2.76
C ILE A 246 1.08 -14.50 -3.61
N ALA A 247 1.17 -15.44 -4.56
CA ALA A 247 0.08 -15.75 -5.48
C ALA A 247 -1.18 -16.27 -4.77
N LYS A 248 -1.02 -17.03 -3.69
CA LYS A 248 -2.13 -17.49 -2.84
C LYS A 248 -2.79 -16.33 -2.07
N ASP A 249 -2.01 -15.33 -1.71
CA ASP A 249 -2.51 -14.15 -1.02
C ASP A 249 -3.24 -13.22 -1.98
N VAL A 250 -2.83 -13.09 -3.26
CA VAL A 250 -3.51 -12.21 -4.23
C VAL A 250 -4.97 -12.63 -4.43
N ARG A 251 -5.88 -11.78 -3.98
CA ARG A 251 -7.30 -12.12 -3.87
C ARG A 251 -8.05 -11.94 -5.19
N VAL A 252 -8.88 -12.94 -5.52
CA VAL A 252 -9.86 -12.87 -6.60
C VAL A 252 -11.12 -12.16 -6.10
N GLY A 253 -11.56 -11.13 -6.84
CA GLY A 253 -12.83 -10.44 -6.57
C GLY A 253 -12.76 -9.36 -5.47
N PRO A 254 -13.91 -8.92 -4.94
CA PRO A 254 -14.03 -7.77 -4.03
C PRO A 254 -13.49 -8.08 -2.65
N ILE A 255 -12.91 -7.09 -1.96
CA ILE A 255 -12.38 -7.19 -0.59
C ILE A 255 -13.55 -7.27 0.41
N VAL A 256 -13.79 -8.48 0.92
CA VAL A 256 -14.81 -8.74 1.93
C VAL A 256 -14.15 -9.39 3.14
N PRO A 257 -14.52 -9.01 4.37
CA PRO A 257 -14.10 -9.75 5.55
C PRO A 257 -14.54 -11.20 5.40
N VAL A 258 -13.64 -12.13 5.64
CA VAL A 258 -14.08 -13.51 5.85
C VAL A 258 -14.73 -13.53 7.22
N SER A 259 -15.98 -14.02 7.31
CA SER A 259 -16.60 -14.30 8.60
C SER A 259 -15.58 -15.09 9.42
N SER A 260 -15.23 -14.55 10.58
CA SER A 260 -14.12 -15.01 11.41
C SER A 260 -13.98 -16.54 11.38
N ARG A 261 -12.75 -17.08 11.34
CA ARG A 261 -12.53 -18.52 11.57
C ARG A 261 -13.13 -18.99 12.92
N ILE A 262 -13.44 -18.05 13.82
CA ILE A 262 -14.15 -18.27 15.08
C ILE A 262 -15.57 -18.84 14.82
N ASP A 263 -16.28 -18.39 13.77
CA ASP A 263 -17.63 -18.89 13.47
C ASP A 263 -17.66 -20.31 12.87
N ARG A 264 -16.53 -20.80 12.32
CA ARG A 264 -16.43 -22.20 11.86
C ARG A 264 -16.13 -23.16 13.02
N ALA A 265 -15.25 -22.79 13.94
CA ALA A 265 -14.96 -23.61 15.11
C ALA A 265 -16.21 -23.80 16.00
N VAL A 266 -17.04 -22.77 16.16
CA VAL A 266 -18.29 -22.86 16.94
C VAL A 266 -19.37 -23.71 16.24
N LYS A 267 -19.33 -23.84 14.90
CA LYS A 267 -20.26 -24.71 14.17
C LYS A 267 -19.85 -26.19 14.17
N ASP A 268 -18.55 -26.48 14.21
CA ASP A 268 -18.06 -27.87 14.23
C ASP A 268 -18.15 -28.50 15.63
N ASP A 269 -18.03 -27.72 16.71
CA ASP A 269 -18.21 -28.24 18.09
C ASP A 269 -19.68 -28.57 18.43
N HIS A 270 -20.66 -28.00 17.73
CA HIS A 270 -22.08 -28.32 17.93
C HIS A 270 -22.57 -29.54 17.14
N LEU A 271 -21.73 -30.15 16.29
CA LEU A 271 -22.06 -31.36 15.55
C LEU A 271 -21.46 -32.64 16.15
N HIS A 272 -20.68 -32.53 17.23
CA HIS A 272 -20.04 -33.67 17.89
C HIS A 272 -20.45 -33.89 19.36
N SER A 273 -21.42 -33.14 19.89
CA SER A 273 -21.95 -33.34 21.26
C SER A 273 -23.34 -33.97 21.34
N SER A 274 -23.80 -34.64 20.29
CA SER A 274 -25.05 -35.43 20.31
C SER A 274 -24.81 -36.81 19.71
N GLY A 275 -24.34 -37.73 20.56
CA GLY A 275 -24.17 -39.15 20.31
C GLY A 275 -24.01 -39.88 21.63
#